data_AF-A0A3M6X0E8-F1
#
_entry.id   AF-A0A3M6X0E8-F1
#
_cell.length_a   1.000
_cell.length_b   1.000
_cell.length_c   1.000
_cell.angle_alpha   90.00
_cell.angle_beta   90.00
_cell.angle_gamma   90.00
#
_symmetry.space_group_name_H-M   'P 1'
#
loop_
_entity.id
_entity.type
_entity.pdbx_description
1 polymer ?
#
loop_
_entity_poly.entity_id
_entity_poly.type
_entity_poly.pdbx_seq_one_letter_code
_entity_poly.pdbx_strand_id
1 'polypeptide(L)'
;MAPAIPQQGKVPVAGSAQNAEKESTAARLVGAGTAGITELIVFHPVDTIAKRLMSNQGRVTSSAQLNSVIFKDAANEPAFRRFFTLFPGLGYAAAYKVLQRVYKYGGQPFVRDYLAKNHGSTFDSTFGKGTGKTMMHATAGSLIGIGEIVLLPLDVL
;
A
#
# COMPACT_ATOMS: atom_id res chain seq x y z
N MET A 1 -45.01 -48.75 7.66
CA MET A 1 -44.48 -47.83 6.63
C MET A 1 -44.50 -46.43 7.23
N ALA A 2 -43.35 -45.96 7.72
CA ALA A 2 -43.23 -44.60 8.25
C ALA A 2 -43.07 -43.61 7.08
N PRO A 3 -43.73 -42.44 7.10
CA PRO A 3 -43.61 -41.47 6.02
C PRO A 3 -42.20 -40.86 6.04
N ALA A 4 -41.56 -40.83 4.87
CA ALA A 4 -40.25 -40.22 4.68
C ALA A 4 -40.37 -38.70 4.81
N ILE A 5 -39.60 -38.11 5.73
CA ILE A 5 -39.47 -36.66 5.90
C ILE A 5 -38.67 -36.13 4.70
N PRO A 6 -39.18 -35.15 3.93
CA PRO A 6 -38.43 -34.57 2.82
C PRO A 6 -37.22 -33.79 3.38
N GLN A 7 -36.01 -34.16 2.96
CA GLN A 7 -34.80 -33.41 3.27
C GLN A 7 -34.88 -32.03 2.63
N GLN A 8 -35.06 -31.00 3.47
CA GLN A 8 -34.92 -29.61 3.04
C GLN A 8 -33.50 -29.39 2.49
N GLY A 9 -33.44 -29.04 1.20
CA GLY A 9 -32.20 -28.69 0.52
C GLY A 9 -31.45 -27.60 1.27
N LYS A 10 -30.17 -27.86 1.55
CA LYS A 10 -29.21 -26.88 2.06
C LYS A 10 -29.25 -25.64 1.17
N VAL A 11 -29.85 -24.56 1.66
CA VAL A 11 -29.67 -23.22 1.08
C VAL A 11 -28.17 -22.89 1.19
N PRO A 12 -27.47 -22.55 0.09
CA PRO A 12 -26.07 -22.17 0.17
C PRO A 12 -26.00 -20.86 0.95
N VAL A 13 -25.54 -20.95 2.20
CA VAL A 13 -25.27 -19.79 3.03
C VAL A 13 -24.13 -19.02 2.35
N ALA A 14 -24.46 -17.90 1.70
CA ALA A 14 -23.50 -17.01 1.08
C ALA A 14 -22.38 -16.70 2.07
N GLY A 15 -21.14 -17.05 1.70
CA GLY A 15 -19.98 -16.88 2.58
C GLY A 15 -19.75 -15.40 2.85
N SER A 16 -19.30 -15.05 4.06
CA SER A 16 -18.93 -13.70 4.47
C SER A 16 -17.86 -13.05 3.57
N ALA A 17 -17.16 -13.86 2.76
CA ALA A 17 -16.23 -13.45 1.70
C ALA A 17 -16.91 -12.88 0.45
N GLN A 18 -18.18 -13.20 0.18
CA GLN A 18 -18.90 -12.79 -1.05
C GLN A 18 -19.61 -11.43 -0.92
N ASN A 19 -19.81 -10.92 0.29
CA ASN A 19 -20.37 -9.60 0.55
C ASN A 19 -19.27 -8.51 0.51
N ALA A 20 -18.63 -8.33 -0.64
CA ALA A 20 -17.76 -7.20 -0.89
C ALA A 20 -18.54 -6.16 -1.71
N GLU A 21 -18.85 -5.00 -1.13
CA GLU A 21 -19.40 -3.86 -1.88
C GLU A 21 -18.46 -3.52 -3.06
N LYS A 22 -19.04 -3.46 -4.25
CA LYS A 22 -18.32 -3.07 -5.47
C LYS A 22 -18.25 -1.56 -5.54
N GLU A 23 -17.16 -1.00 -5.02
CA GLU A 23 -16.81 0.39 -5.30
C GLU A 23 -16.40 0.57 -6.77
N SER A 24 -16.64 1.77 -7.31
CA SER A 24 -16.22 2.13 -8.66
C SER A 24 -14.70 2.04 -8.81
N THR A 25 -14.25 1.39 -9.89
CA THR A 25 -12.82 1.32 -10.26
C THR A 25 -12.20 2.71 -10.41
N ALA A 26 -12.94 3.66 -10.97
CA ALA A 26 -12.47 5.03 -11.11
C ALA A 26 -12.30 5.71 -9.74
N ALA A 27 -13.23 5.48 -8.81
CA ALA A 27 -13.13 6.01 -7.45
C ALA A 27 -11.92 5.42 -6.71
N ARG A 28 -11.65 4.12 -6.87
CA ARG A 28 -10.48 3.46 -6.29
C ARG A 28 -9.17 4.02 -6.85
N LEU A 29 -9.09 4.23 -8.16
CA LEU A 29 -7.88 4.74 -8.81
C LEU A 29 -7.62 6.21 -8.44
N VAL A 30 -8.64 7.06 -8.50
CA VAL A 30 -8.53 8.48 -8.13
C VAL A 30 -8.26 8.63 -6.64
N GLY A 31 -8.94 7.84 -5.80
CA GLY A 31 -8.69 7.80 -4.35
C GLY A 31 -7.26 7.38 -4.03
N ALA A 32 -6.76 6.30 -4.67
CA ALA A 32 -5.39 5.85 -4.53
C ALA A 32 -4.36 6.89 -5.03
N GLY A 33 -4.66 7.58 -6.13
CA GLY A 33 -3.81 8.64 -6.68
C GLY A 33 -3.71 9.85 -5.75
N THR A 34 -4.84 10.37 -5.29
CA THR A 34 -4.88 11.51 -4.36
C THR A 34 -4.25 11.15 -3.01
N ALA A 35 -4.50 9.93 -2.50
CA ALA A 35 -3.84 9.42 -1.31
C ALA A 35 -2.31 9.33 -1.51
N GLY A 36 -1.85 8.81 -2.65
CA GLY A 36 -0.43 8.72 -2.98
C GLY A 36 0.26 10.09 -3.07
N ILE A 37 -0.40 11.09 -3.66
CA ILE A 37 0.11 12.47 -3.71
C ILE A 37 0.16 13.08 -2.31
N THR A 38 -0.89 12.90 -1.51
CA THR A 38 -0.95 13.41 -0.13
C THR A 38 0.13 12.78 0.74
N GLU A 39 0.33 11.47 0.61
CA GLU A 39 1.38 10.73 1.29
C GLU A 39 2.78 11.25 0.91
N LEU A 40 3.00 11.55 -0.38
CA LEU A 40 4.25 12.13 -0.86
C LEU A 40 4.49 13.52 -0.23
N ILE A 41 3.48 14.38 -0.18
CA ILE A 41 3.65 15.75 0.36
C ILE A 41 3.97 15.71 1.86
N VAL A 42 3.28 14.84 2.62
CA VAL A 42 3.40 14.80 4.08
C VAL A 42 4.61 14.00 4.55
N PHE A 43 4.83 12.81 3.99
CA PHE A 43 5.82 11.87 4.51
C PHE A 43 7.16 11.92 3.80
N HIS A 44 7.25 12.42 2.56
CA HIS A 44 8.53 12.46 1.84
C HIS A 44 9.60 13.37 2.50
N PRO A 45 9.24 14.53 3.10
CA PRO A 45 10.21 15.31 3.87
C PRO A 45 10.77 14.54 5.06
N VAL A 46 9.90 13.84 5.79
CA VAL A 46 10.27 13.01 6.95
C VAL A 46 11.18 11.87 6.53
N ASP A 47 10.83 11.19 5.43
CA ASP A 47 11.58 10.07 4.88
C ASP A 47 12.98 10.50 4.40
N THR A 48 13.06 11.69 3.79
CA THR A 48 14.33 12.29 3.35
C THR A 48 15.23 12.65 4.53
N ILE A 49 14.67 13.24 5.59
CA ILE A 49 15.41 13.52 6.84
C ILE A 49 15.94 12.22 7.42
N ALA A 50 15.08 11.21 7.55
CA ALA A 50 15.44 9.92 8.12
C ALA A 50 16.55 9.24 7.30
N LYS A 51 16.44 9.22 5.96
CA LYS A 51 17.49 8.67 5.07
C LYS A 51 18.81 9.40 5.18
N ARG A 52 18.79 10.74 5.30
CA ARG A 52 20.01 11.54 5.49
C ARG A 52 20.66 11.25 6.84
N LEU A 53 19.87 11.05 7.89
CA LEU A 53 20.36 10.64 9.20
C LEU A 53 20.91 9.21 9.19
N MET A 54 20.22 8.25 8.55
CA MET A 54 20.67 6.86 8.44
C MET A 54 21.97 6.73 7.63
N SER A 55 22.17 7.57 6.61
CA SER A 55 23.38 7.56 5.78
C SER A 55 24.55 8.36 6.37
N ASN A 56 24.32 9.14 7.43
CA ASN A 56 25.37 9.89 8.09
C ASN A 56 26.19 8.98 9.03
N GLN A 57 27.42 8.68 8.64
CA GLN A 57 28.31 7.76 9.36
C GLN A 57 28.94 8.39 10.62
N GLY A 58 28.93 9.72 10.75
CA GLY A 58 29.51 10.44 11.90
C GLY A 58 28.52 10.62 13.05
N ARG A 59 29.01 10.74 14.29
CA ARG A 59 28.15 11.17 15.42
C ARG A 59 27.75 12.63 15.25
N VAL A 60 26.46 12.89 15.38
CA VAL A 60 25.92 14.26 15.45
C VAL A 60 26.08 14.75 16.89
N THR A 61 26.94 15.75 17.12
CA THR A 61 27.23 16.25 18.47
C THR A 61 26.67 17.65 18.72
N SER A 62 26.15 18.32 17.69
CA SER A 62 25.59 19.67 17.80
C SER A 62 24.38 19.89 16.91
N SER A 63 23.56 20.89 17.27
CA SER A 63 22.41 21.33 16.47
C SER A 63 22.80 21.89 15.09
N ALA A 64 23.96 22.54 14.99
CA ALA A 64 24.51 23.00 13.72
C ALA A 64 24.91 21.82 12.80
N GLN A 65 25.49 20.76 13.39
CA GLN A 65 25.83 19.54 12.66
C GLN A 65 24.56 18.77 12.25
N LEU A 66 23.53 18.75 13.09
CA LEU A 66 22.22 18.19 12.72
C LEU A 66 21.60 18.92 11.52
N ASN A 67 21.63 20.26 11.53
CA ASN A 67 21.09 21.09 10.45
C ASN A 67 21.84 20.85 9.12
N SER A 68 23.17 20.69 9.18
CA SER A 68 23.98 20.34 7.99
C SER A 68 23.76 18.91 7.49
N VAL A 69 23.53 17.93 8.37
CA VAL A 69 23.16 16.57 7.93
C VAL A 69 21.78 16.55 7.27
N ILE A 70 20.81 17.29 7.83
CA ILE A 70 19.44 17.32 7.33
C ILE A 70 19.34 18.09 6.00
N PHE A 71 19.91 19.29 5.91
CA PHE A 71 19.73 20.18 4.77
C PHE A 71 20.94 20.25 3.83
N LYS A 72 22.04 19.57 4.15
CA LYS A 72 23.29 19.58 3.37
C LYS A 72 23.73 21.02 3.08
N ASP A 73 23.97 21.35 1.82
CA ASP A 73 24.41 22.68 1.37
C ASP A 73 23.38 23.79 1.64
N ALA A 74 22.10 23.43 1.82
CA ALA A 74 21.02 24.38 2.12
C ALA A 74 20.90 24.71 3.62
N ALA A 75 21.81 24.24 4.48
CA ALA A 75 21.73 24.48 5.93
C ALA A 75 21.71 25.96 6.33
N ASN A 76 22.20 26.86 5.48
CA ASN A 76 22.19 28.32 5.67
C ASN A 76 21.14 29.05 4.82
N GLU A 77 20.41 28.36 3.94
CA GLU A 77 19.41 28.97 3.05
C GLU A 77 18.12 29.37 3.80
N PRO A 78 17.23 30.18 3.20
CA PRO A 78 15.92 30.51 3.76
C PRO A 78 15.06 29.25 3.96
N ALA A 79 14.17 29.28 4.95
CA ALA A 79 13.34 28.13 5.36
C ALA A 79 12.54 27.49 4.21
N PHE A 80 12.07 28.31 3.26
CA PHE A 80 11.38 27.81 2.07
C PHE A 80 12.29 26.96 1.18
N ARG A 81 13.51 27.43 0.89
CA ARG A 81 14.46 26.70 0.05
C ARG A 81 14.93 25.41 0.74
N ARG A 82 15.12 25.46 2.07
CA ARG A 82 15.35 24.29 2.91
C ARG A 82 14.25 23.25 2.76
N PHE A 83 12.98 23.66 2.82
CA PHE A 83 11.83 22.74 2.66
C PHE A 83 11.82 22.07 1.29
N PHE A 84 12.08 22.79 0.20
CA PHE A 84 12.16 22.19 -1.14
C PHE A 84 13.31 21.19 -1.29
N THR A 85 14.44 21.39 -0.59
CA THR A 85 15.53 20.40 -0.61
C THR A 85 15.16 19.07 0.05
N LEU A 86 14.08 19.03 0.84
CA LEU A 86 13.55 17.79 1.43
C LEU A 86 12.69 16.98 0.46
N PHE A 87 12.48 17.49 -0.76
CA PHE A 87 11.89 16.76 -1.89
C PHE A 87 12.94 16.55 -3.00
N PRO A 88 13.99 15.74 -2.75
CA PRO A 88 14.95 15.43 -3.80
C PRO A 88 14.25 14.68 -4.94
N GLY A 89 14.46 15.13 -6.19
CA GLY A 89 13.89 14.46 -7.37
C GLY A 89 12.43 14.79 -7.66
N LEU A 90 11.95 16.00 -7.31
CA LEU A 90 10.65 16.54 -7.76
C LEU A 90 10.54 16.41 -9.29
N GLY A 91 9.77 15.42 -9.74
CA GLY A 91 9.70 15.00 -11.13
C GLY A 91 9.55 13.48 -11.23
N TYR A 92 10.61 12.79 -11.66
CA TYR A 92 10.57 11.37 -11.97
C TYR A 92 10.38 10.47 -10.73
N ALA A 93 11.18 10.65 -9.68
CA ALA A 93 11.09 9.84 -8.46
C ALA A 93 9.76 10.05 -7.71
N ALA A 94 9.24 11.28 -7.74
CA ALA A 94 7.92 11.60 -7.20
C ALA A 94 6.79 10.90 -7.97
N ALA A 95 6.79 11.01 -9.30
CA ALA A 95 5.78 10.36 -10.14
C ALA A 95 5.84 8.84 -10.02
N TYR A 96 7.05 8.26 -10.00
CA TYR A 96 7.26 6.83 -9.78
C TYR A 96 6.69 6.37 -8.43
N LYS A 97 6.97 7.09 -7.34
CA LYS A 97 6.41 6.76 -6.01
C LYS A 97 4.89 6.84 -5.99
N VAL A 98 4.29 7.85 -6.63
CA VAL A 98 2.84 7.96 -6.73
C VAL A 98 2.27 6.79 -7.54
N LEU A 99 2.88 6.44 -8.68
CA LEU A 99 2.45 5.28 -9.49
C LEU A 99 2.59 3.96 -8.71
N GLN A 100 3.68 3.79 -7.96
CA GLN A 100 3.89 2.64 -7.08
C GLN A 100 2.79 2.57 -6.01
N ARG A 101 2.39 3.70 -5.42
CA ARG A 101 1.28 3.77 -4.45
C ARG A 101 -0.08 3.51 -5.08
N VAL A 102 -0.32 4.02 -6.29
CA VAL A 102 -1.54 3.74 -7.05
C VAL A 102 -1.65 2.25 -7.39
N TYR A 103 -0.54 1.63 -7.80
CA TYR A 103 -0.48 0.19 -8.05
C TYR A 103 -0.80 -0.62 -6.78
N LYS A 104 -0.16 -0.28 -5.65
CA LYS A 104 -0.38 -0.91 -4.35
C LYS A 104 -1.83 -0.80 -3.89
N TYR A 105 -2.29 0.43 -3.73
CA TYR A 105 -3.59 0.74 -3.13
C TYR A 105 -4.75 0.42 -4.08
N GLY A 106 -4.53 0.59 -5.39
CA GLY A 106 -5.51 0.26 -6.42
C GLY A 106 -5.58 -1.23 -6.72
N GLY A 107 -4.44 -1.92 -6.79
CA GLY A 107 -4.34 -3.33 -7.20
C GLY A 107 -4.83 -4.32 -6.14
N GLN A 108 -4.60 -4.04 -4.85
CA GLN A 108 -4.97 -4.95 -3.78
C GLN A 108 -6.49 -5.26 -3.70
N PRO A 109 -7.39 -4.27 -3.81
CA PRO A 109 -8.82 -4.53 -3.96
C PRO A 109 -9.19 -5.38 -5.18
N PHE A 110 -8.52 -5.19 -6.32
CA PHE A 110 -8.78 -5.99 -7.53
C PHE A 110 -8.44 -7.46 -7.34
N VAL A 111 -7.25 -7.75 -6.82
CA VAL A 111 -6.82 -9.13 -6.56
C VAL A 111 -7.69 -9.76 -5.48
N ARG A 112 -8.04 -9.01 -4.43
CA ARG A 112 -8.97 -9.48 -3.39
C ARG A 112 -10.32 -9.85 -3.98
N ASP A 113 -10.93 -8.97 -4.78
CA ASP A 113 -12.25 -9.19 -5.36
C ASP A 113 -12.24 -10.40 -6.33
N TYR A 114 -11.12 -10.59 -7.05
CA TYR A 114 -10.89 -11.78 -7.88
C TYR A 114 -10.80 -13.07 -7.04
N LEU A 115 -10.00 -13.06 -5.96
CA LEU A 115 -9.87 -14.22 -5.06
C LEU A 115 -11.19 -14.53 -4.35
N ALA A 116 -11.94 -13.51 -3.92
CA ALA A 116 -13.23 -13.69 -3.28
C ALA A 116 -14.25 -14.35 -4.22
N LYS A 117 -14.26 -13.96 -5.49
CA LYS A 117 -15.19 -14.50 -6.50
C LYS A 117 -14.84 -15.93 -6.92
N ASN A 118 -13.56 -16.23 -7.16
CA ASN A 118 -13.13 -17.49 -7.76
C ASN A 118 -12.66 -18.53 -6.73
N HIS A 119 -12.11 -18.09 -5.59
CA HIS A 119 -11.47 -18.95 -4.60
C HIS A 119 -12.03 -18.78 -3.17
N GLY A 120 -12.98 -17.86 -2.94
CA GLY A 120 -13.49 -17.56 -1.60
C GLY A 120 -14.01 -18.79 -0.85
N SER A 121 -14.73 -19.68 -1.52
CA SER A 121 -15.20 -20.96 -0.94
C SER A 121 -14.07 -21.93 -0.59
N THR A 122 -12.96 -21.89 -1.34
CA THR A 122 -11.75 -22.68 -1.07
C THR A 122 -11.01 -22.14 0.15
N PHE A 123 -10.91 -20.82 0.29
CA PHE A 123 -10.34 -20.19 1.48
C PHE A 123 -11.17 -20.47 2.73
N ASP A 124 -12.50 -20.34 2.65
CA ASP A 124 -13.40 -20.60 3.77
C ASP A 124 -13.42 -22.08 4.19
N SER A 125 -13.22 -23.01 3.26
CA SER A 125 -13.16 -24.46 3.55
C SER A 125 -11.79 -24.91 4.08
N THR A 126 -10.70 -24.29 3.63
CA THR A 126 -9.33 -24.65 4.05
C THR A 126 -8.95 -24.02 5.38
N PHE A 127 -9.30 -22.76 5.60
CA PHE A 127 -8.89 -21.98 6.78
C PHE A 127 -10.05 -21.73 7.77
N GLY A 128 -11.28 -22.06 7.39
CA GLY A 128 -12.49 -21.79 8.19
C GLY A 128 -13.06 -20.39 7.96
N LYS A 129 -14.38 -20.24 8.13
CA LYS A 129 -15.14 -19.01 7.79
C LYS A 129 -14.69 -17.70 8.48
N GLY A 130 -13.93 -17.80 9.58
CA GLY A 130 -13.34 -16.65 10.28
C GLY A 130 -11.96 -16.25 9.73
N THR A 131 -11.09 -17.24 9.55
CA THR A 131 -9.69 -17.03 9.13
C THR A 131 -9.55 -16.95 7.61
N GLY A 132 -10.47 -17.54 6.85
CA GLY A 132 -10.46 -17.58 5.38
C GLY A 132 -10.45 -16.19 4.75
N LYS A 133 -11.28 -15.27 5.28
CA LYS A 133 -11.28 -13.87 4.82
C LYS A 133 -9.94 -13.19 5.07
N THR A 134 -9.38 -13.29 6.27
CA THR A 134 -8.06 -12.71 6.61
C THR A 134 -6.97 -13.28 5.73
N MET A 135 -6.99 -14.60 5.47
CA MET A 135 -5.95 -15.24 4.68
C MET A 135 -6.04 -14.93 3.19
N MET A 136 -7.25 -14.73 2.68
CA MET A 136 -7.49 -14.18 1.35
C MET A 136 -6.97 -12.74 1.23
N HIS A 137 -7.19 -11.88 2.24
CA HIS A 137 -6.64 -10.52 2.25
C HIS A 137 -5.10 -10.51 2.28
N ALA A 138 -4.50 -11.37 3.08
CA ALA A 138 -3.04 -11.53 3.16
C ALA A 138 -2.46 -12.04 1.83
N THR A 139 -3.12 -13.01 1.20
CA THR A 139 -2.72 -13.53 -0.12
C THR A 139 -2.81 -12.45 -1.19
N ALA A 140 -3.89 -11.66 -1.22
CA ALA A 140 -4.02 -10.53 -2.14
C ALA A 140 -2.92 -9.49 -1.95
N GLY A 141 -2.59 -9.15 -0.69
CA GLY A 141 -1.49 -8.25 -0.35
C GLY A 141 -0.13 -8.79 -0.79
N SER A 142 0.13 -10.08 -0.58
CA SER A 142 1.38 -10.73 -1.00
C SER A 142 1.53 -10.76 -2.53
N LEU A 143 0.47 -11.05 -3.28
CA LEU A 143 0.51 -11.05 -4.75
C LEU A 143 0.82 -9.65 -5.32
N ILE A 144 0.22 -8.60 -4.74
CA ILE A 144 0.55 -7.22 -5.11
C ILE A 144 1.99 -6.87 -4.72
N GLY A 145 2.45 -7.27 -3.54
CA GLY A 145 3.82 -7.06 -3.10
C GLY A 145 4.86 -7.74 -3.99
N ILE A 146 4.58 -8.95 -4.49
CA ILE A 146 5.43 -9.62 -5.51
C ILE A 146 5.40 -8.83 -6.83
N GLY A 147 4.24 -8.32 -7.22
CA GLY A 147 4.09 -7.50 -8.43
C GLY A 147 4.91 -6.19 -8.40
N GLU A 148 5.15 -5.63 -7.22
CA GLU A 148 6.03 -4.47 -7.06
C GLU A 148 7.49 -4.74 -7.43
N ILE A 149 7.93 -6.00 -7.42
CA ILE A 149 9.31 -6.36 -7.80
C ILE A 149 9.58 -5.98 -9.26
N VAL A 150 8.55 -5.97 -10.11
CA VAL A 150 8.65 -5.51 -11.51
C VAL A 150 8.86 -3.99 -11.60
N LEU A 151 8.43 -3.24 -10.58
CA LEU A 151 8.60 -1.79 -10.51
C LEU A 151 9.95 -1.41 -9.87
N LEU A 152 10.57 -2.29 -9.07
CA LEU A 152 11.88 -2.05 -8.42
C LEU A 152 12.99 -1.49 -9.35
N PRO A 153 13.15 -1.92 -10.62
CA PRO A 153 14.19 -1.37 -11.50
C PRO A 153 14.04 0.14 -11.76
N LEU A 154 12.83 0.68 -11.60
CA LEU A 154 12.53 2.11 -11.79
C LEU A 154 12.69 2.94 -10.51
N ASP A 155 12.80 2.31 -9.33
CA ASP A 155 13.06 3.00 -8.04
C ASP A 155 14.56 3.29 -7.81
N VAL A 156 15.44 2.58 -8.52
CA VAL A 156 16.91 2.69 -8.37
C VAL A 156 17.52 3.75 -9.32
N LEU A 157 16.76 4.22 -10.31
CA LEU A 157 17.13 5.27 -11.28
C LEU A 157 16.76 6.67 -10.77
#